data_AF-A0ABD1PPZ2-F1
#
_entry.id   AF-A0ABD1PPZ2-F1
#
_cell.length_a   1.000
_cell.length_b   1.000
_cell.length_c   1.000
_cell.angle_alpha   90.00
_cell.angle_beta   90.00
_cell.angle_gamma   90.00
#
_symmetry.space_group_name_H-M   'P 1'
#
loop_
_entity.id
_entity.type
_entity.pdbx_description
1 polymer ?
#
loop_
_entity_poly.entity_id
_entity_poly.type
_entity_poly.pdbx_seq_one_letter_code
_entity_poly.pdbx_strand_id
1 'polypeptide(L)'
;MISSAIYDASLSTLSFAQRSGAHVLEFLRYLDQFGKTKVHTQLCPFFGHPNPPAPCPCPLRQAWGSLDALIGRLRAAYEENGGKPETNPFGARAVRLYLREVRDSQSKARGISYEKKKRKRPSQHQPPQPSPPSNPI
;
A
#
# COMPACT_ATOMS: atom_id res chain seq x y z
N MET A 1 54.88 11.38 -8.92
CA MET A 1 54.13 10.12 -9.10
C MET A 1 53.47 9.71 -7.79
N ILE A 2 52.54 10.52 -7.27
CA ILE A 2 51.67 10.15 -6.14
C ILE A 2 50.27 10.42 -6.66
N SER A 3 49.86 9.57 -7.59
CA SER A 3 48.63 9.65 -8.37
C SER A 3 47.67 8.56 -7.90
N SER A 4 46.38 8.88 -7.94
CA SER A 4 45.24 7.96 -7.96
C SER A 4 44.84 7.16 -6.73
N ALA A 5 45.73 6.78 -5.80
CA ALA A 5 45.37 5.80 -4.76
C ALA A 5 44.47 6.33 -3.60
N ILE A 6 44.40 7.65 -3.40
CA ILE A 6 43.60 8.24 -2.30
C ILE A 6 42.17 8.60 -2.75
N TYR A 7 41.97 8.92 -4.04
CA TYR A 7 40.62 9.18 -4.57
C TYR A 7 39.82 7.90 -4.86
N ASP A 8 40.49 6.75 -5.04
CA ASP A 8 39.83 5.43 -5.19
C ASP A 8 39.35 4.82 -3.86
N ALA A 9 39.88 5.28 -2.72
CA ALA A 9 39.54 4.74 -1.40
C ALA A 9 38.29 5.40 -0.76
N SER A 10 37.85 6.56 -1.26
CA SER A 10 36.64 7.24 -0.77
C SER A 10 35.37 6.85 -1.55
N LEU A 11 35.50 6.11 -2.64
CA LEU A 11 34.38 5.62 -3.46
C LEU A 11 34.14 4.10 -3.33
N SER A 12 34.93 3.40 -2.52
CA SER A 12 34.94 1.94 -2.43
C SER A 12 34.31 1.33 -1.17
N THR A 13 33.68 2.11 -0.28
CA THR A 13 33.17 1.58 1.01
C THR A 13 31.76 2.03 1.44
N LEU A 14 30.90 2.46 0.50
CA LEU A 14 29.46 2.23 0.67
C LEU A 14 29.13 0.86 0.11
N SER A 15 29.53 -0.16 0.88
CA SER A 15 29.36 -1.57 0.58
C SER A 15 27.96 -1.85 0.01
N PHE A 16 27.91 -2.37 -1.22
CA PHE A 16 26.68 -2.80 -1.88
C PHE A 16 25.90 -3.83 -1.04
N ALA A 17 26.55 -4.53 -0.10
CA ALA A 17 25.91 -5.44 0.84
C ALA A 17 24.91 -4.74 1.78
N GLN A 18 25.07 -3.43 1.99
CA GLN A 18 24.12 -2.62 2.73
C GLN A 18 22.87 -2.30 1.90
N ARG A 19 22.89 -2.25 0.55
CA ARG A 19 21.69 -2.12 -0.33
C ARG A 19 20.79 -3.38 -0.34
N SER A 20 20.68 -4.04 0.80
CA SER A 20 19.78 -5.15 1.08
C SER A 20 18.32 -4.69 1.10
N GLY A 21 17.39 -5.66 1.11
CA GLY A 21 15.96 -5.38 1.29
C GLY A 21 15.61 -4.60 2.58
N ALA A 22 16.54 -4.46 3.54
CA ALA A 22 16.36 -3.62 4.72
C ALA A 22 16.30 -2.11 4.37
N HIS A 23 17.19 -1.61 3.49
CA HIS A 23 17.12 -0.21 3.06
C HIS A 23 15.87 0.07 2.23
N VAL A 24 15.45 -0.88 1.39
CA VAL A 24 14.18 -0.76 0.67
C VAL A 24 13.02 -0.65 1.66
N LEU A 25 13.02 -1.46 2.72
CA LEU A 25 12.00 -1.40 3.76
C LEU A 25 12.02 -0.05 4.52
N GLU A 26 13.19 0.46 4.88
CA GLU A 26 13.31 1.77 5.53
C GLU A 26 12.80 2.89 4.63
N PHE A 27 13.17 2.88 3.35
CA PHE A 27 12.64 3.82 2.36
C PHE A 27 11.12 3.75 2.25
N LEU A 28 10.52 2.55 2.23
CA LEU A 28 9.07 2.41 2.21
C LEU A 28 8.40 2.91 3.49
N ARG A 29 9.00 2.72 4.66
CA ARG A 29 8.50 3.27 5.93
C ARG A 29 8.56 4.78 5.97
N TYR A 30 9.60 5.37 5.39
CA TYR A 30 9.69 6.82 5.22
C TYR A 30 8.61 7.34 4.27
N LEU A 31 8.47 6.73 3.07
CA LEU A 31 7.45 7.11 2.10
C LEU A 31 6.03 7.02 2.65
N ASP A 32 5.76 6.02 3.49
CA ASP A 32 4.45 5.81 4.09
C ASP A 32 3.98 6.99 4.97
N GLN A 33 4.89 7.85 5.46
CA GLN A 33 4.53 8.99 6.32
C GLN A 33 3.87 10.15 5.55
N PHE A 34 4.07 10.24 4.23
CA PHE A 34 3.69 11.42 3.43
C PHE A 34 2.47 11.20 2.52
N GLY A 35 1.62 10.23 2.86
CA GLY A 35 0.45 9.95 2.04
C GLY A 35 -0.77 10.82 2.35
N LYS A 36 -1.85 10.57 1.61
CA LYS A 36 -3.13 11.29 1.72
C LYS A 36 -4.25 10.45 2.33
N THR A 37 -3.99 9.18 2.63
CA THR A 37 -4.99 8.26 3.18
C THR A 37 -5.07 8.42 4.69
N LYS A 38 -6.25 8.69 5.26
CA LYS A 38 -6.47 8.57 6.70
C LYS A 38 -6.44 7.10 7.12
N VAL A 39 -5.55 6.74 8.04
CA VAL A 39 -5.47 5.37 8.61
C VAL A 39 -5.83 5.42 10.07
N HIS A 40 -7.03 4.96 10.40
CA HIS A 40 -7.53 4.93 11.78
C HIS A 40 -6.70 3.98 12.63
N THR A 41 -6.28 4.44 13.81
CA THR A 41 -5.66 3.58 14.83
C THR A 41 -6.73 2.72 15.50
N GLN A 42 -6.35 1.59 16.12
CA GLN A 42 -7.32 0.67 16.74
C GLN A 42 -8.16 1.33 17.86
N LEU A 43 -7.62 2.38 18.49
CA LEU A 43 -8.31 3.14 19.54
C LEU A 43 -9.20 4.26 18.98
N CYS A 44 -9.20 4.48 17.67
CA CYS A 44 -10.03 5.50 17.05
C CYS A 44 -11.50 5.04 17.03
N PRO A 45 -12.47 5.89 17.42
CA PRO A 45 -13.90 5.57 17.31
C PRO A 45 -14.37 5.23 15.90
N PHE A 46 -13.61 5.64 14.88
CA PHE A 46 -13.90 5.37 13.47
C PHE A 46 -13.15 4.17 12.91
N PHE A 47 -12.39 3.43 13.71
CA PHE A 47 -11.72 2.22 13.25
C PHE A 47 -12.74 1.21 12.72
N GLY A 48 -12.57 0.77 11.48
CA GLY A 48 -13.51 -0.15 10.85
C GLY A 48 -14.73 0.52 10.22
N HIS A 49 -14.80 1.86 10.18
CA HIS A 49 -15.95 2.59 9.63
C HIS A 49 -15.64 3.13 8.22
N PRO A 50 -16.28 2.63 7.15
CA PRO A 50 -15.94 3.04 5.78
C PRO A 50 -16.17 4.52 5.46
N ASN A 51 -17.22 5.11 6.06
CA ASN A 51 -17.64 6.50 5.84
C ASN A 51 -17.76 7.24 7.18
N PRO A 52 -16.64 7.64 7.82
CA PRO A 52 -16.67 8.27 9.13
C PRO A 52 -17.46 9.60 9.11
N PRO A 53 -18.37 9.84 10.07
CA PRO A 53 -19.24 11.03 10.08
C PRO A 53 -18.53 12.32 10.51
N ALA A 54 -17.31 12.23 11.04
CA ALA A 54 -16.53 13.36 11.53
C ALA A 54 -15.01 13.13 11.35
N PRO A 55 -14.19 14.20 11.35
CA PRO A 55 -12.74 14.08 11.25
C PRO A 55 -12.10 13.48 12.52
N CYS A 56 -10.88 12.96 12.40
CA CYS A 56 -10.10 12.44 13.54
C CYS A 56 -8.59 12.77 13.42
N PRO A 57 -7.85 12.73 14.55
CA PRO A 57 -6.41 13.05 14.57
C PRO A 57 -5.52 11.91 14.07
N CYS A 58 -6.09 10.80 13.56
CA CYS A 58 -5.30 9.69 13.04
C CYS A 58 -4.35 10.13 11.92
N PRO A 59 -3.19 9.49 11.76
CA PRO A 59 -2.21 9.90 10.78
C PRO A 59 -2.72 9.74 9.36
N LEU A 60 -2.18 10.58 8.46
CA LEU A 60 -2.24 10.32 7.04
C LEU A 60 -1.07 9.42 6.66
N ARG A 61 -1.33 8.40 5.83
CA ARG A 61 -0.35 7.43 5.35
C ARG A 61 -0.51 7.19 3.87
N GLN A 62 0.50 6.57 3.25
CA GLN A 62 0.43 6.23 1.84
C GLN A 62 -0.59 5.12 1.62
N ALA A 63 -1.39 5.22 0.56
CA ALA A 63 -2.30 4.12 0.23
C ALA A 63 -1.48 2.86 -0.07
N TRP A 64 -1.87 1.72 0.49
CA TRP A 64 -1.20 0.44 0.27
C TRP A 64 -0.92 0.18 -1.23
N GLY A 65 -1.94 0.39 -2.08
CA GLY A 65 -1.82 0.15 -3.53
C GLY A 65 -0.77 1.03 -4.21
N SER A 66 -0.49 2.24 -3.69
CA SER A 66 0.56 3.11 -4.23
C SER A 66 1.96 2.61 -3.88
N LEU A 67 2.15 2.07 -2.66
CA LEU A 67 3.42 1.43 -2.27
C LEU A 67 3.66 0.14 -3.06
N ASP A 68 2.62 -0.68 -3.20
CA ASP A 68 2.69 -1.94 -3.95
C ASP A 68 3.03 -1.70 -5.43
N ALA A 69 2.36 -0.74 -6.07
CA ALA A 69 2.64 -0.36 -7.45
C ALA A 69 4.07 0.19 -7.64
N LEU A 70 4.59 0.97 -6.69
CA LEU A 70 5.97 1.44 -6.73
C LEU A 70 6.96 0.27 -6.68
N ILE A 71 6.76 -0.67 -5.75
CA ILE A 71 7.62 -1.85 -5.63
C ILE A 71 7.53 -2.75 -6.87
N GLY A 72 6.34 -2.93 -7.45
CA GLY A 72 6.16 -3.64 -8.71
C GLY A 72 7.00 -3.04 -9.84
N ARG A 73 6.95 -1.71 -10.02
CA ARG A 73 7.76 -1.02 -11.04
C ARG A 73 9.27 -1.13 -10.77
N LEU A 74 9.70 -1.01 -9.51
CA LEU A 74 11.12 -1.11 -9.16
C LEU A 74 11.66 -2.53 -9.35
N ARG A 75 10.84 -3.57 -9.13
CA ARG A 75 11.22 -4.95 -9.46
C ARG A 75 11.44 -5.13 -10.96
N ALA A 76 10.48 -4.68 -11.77
CA ALA A 76 10.57 -4.76 -13.23
C ALA A 76 11.81 -4.02 -13.74
N ALA A 77 12.02 -2.78 -13.28
CA ALA A 77 13.19 -2.00 -13.64
C ALA A 77 14.51 -2.68 -13.23
N TYR A 78 14.56 -3.39 -12.09
CA TYR A 78 15.76 -4.13 -11.68
C TYR A 78 16.07 -5.29 -12.64
N GLU A 79 15.04 -6.03 -13.07
CA GLU A 79 15.18 -7.15 -14.00
C GLU A 79 15.54 -6.68 -15.41
N GLU A 80 14.94 -5.59 -15.89
CA GLU A 80 15.27 -4.95 -17.16
C GLU A 80 16.74 -4.46 -17.21
N ASN A 81 17.32 -4.14 -16.06
CA ASN A 81 18.74 -3.77 -15.93
C ASN A 81 19.66 -4.98 -15.70
N GLY A 82 19.22 -6.20 -16.03
CA GLY A 82 20.00 -7.44 -15.93
C GLY A 82 20.06 -8.04 -14.52
N GLY A 83 19.26 -7.54 -13.58
CA GLY A 83 19.14 -8.08 -12.24
C GLY A 83 18.40 -9.42 -12.20
N LYS A 84 18.88 -10.35 -11.37
CA LYS A 84 18.23 -11.65 -11.20
C LYS A 84 17.07 -11.57 -10.20
N PRO A 85 15.93 -12.24 -10.43
CA PRO A 85 14.79 -12.22 -9.50
C PRO A 85 15.16 -12.67 -8.08
N GLU A 86 16.09 -13.62 -7.93
CA GLU A 86 16.51 -14.20 -6.65
C GLU A 86 17.29 -13.21 -5.77
N THR A 87 18.03 -12.30 -6.39
CA THR A 87 18.83 -11.27 -5.72
C THR A 87 18.13 -9.92 -5.64
N ASN A 88 16.88 -9.84 -6.10
CA ASN A 88 16.15 -8.58 -6.21
C ASN A 88 15.80 -8.02 -4.81
N PRO A 89 16.34 -6.84 -4.43
CA PRO A 89 16.11 -6.27 -3.10
C PRO A 89 14.67 -5.81 -2.89
N PHE A 90 13.97 -5.40 -3.95
CA PHE A 90 12.54 -5.07 -3.93
C PHE A 90 11.69 -6.35 -3.81
N GLY A 91 12.25 -7.48 -4.22
CA GLY A 91 11.75 -8.84 -4.03
C GLY A 91 11.86 -9.35 -2.60
N ALA A 92 12.66 -8.73 -1.74
CA ALA A 92 13.04 -9.31 -0.44
C ALA A 92 11.84 -9.65 0.48
N ARG A 93 12.00 -10.70 1.29
CA ARG A 93 10.96 -11.19 2.22
C ARG A 93 10.46 -10.08 3.16
N ALA A 94 11.37 -9.26 3.70
CA ALA A 94 11.03 -8.16 4.60
C ALA A 94 10.11 -7.13 3.94
N VAL A 95 10.37 -6.78 2.68
CA VAL A 95 9.53 -5.87 1.88
C VAL A 95 8.13 -6.46 1.67
N ARG A 96 8.05 -7.75 1.31
CA ARG A 96 6.76 -8.43 1.11
C ARG A 96 5.91 -8.49 2.38
N LEU A 97 6.54 -8.77 3.52
CA LEU A 97 5.84 -8.81 4.81
C LEU A 97 5.31 -7.44 5.21
N TYR A 98 6.11 -6.39 5.03
CA TYR A 98 5.66 -5.03 5.29
C TYR A 98 4.46 -4.63 4.43
N LEU A 99 4.50 -4.87 3.12
CA LEU A 99 3.38 -4.56 2.24
C LEU A 99 2.10 -5.32 2.65
N ARG A 100 2.23 -6.56 3.12
CA ARG A 100 1.09 -7.34 3.65
C ARG A 100 0.54 -6.73 4.93
N GLU A 101 1.40 -6.36 5.87
CA GLU A 101 1.00 -5.72 7.12
C GLU A 101 0.29 -4.37 6.88
N VAL A 102 0.81 -3.55 5.97
CA VAL A 102 0.19 -2.29 5.55
C VAL A 102 -1.18 -2.55 4.92
N ARG A 103 -1.31 -3.56 4.04
CA ARG A 103 -2.60 -3.94 3.45
C ARG A 103 -3.62 -4.31 4.52
N ASP A 104 -3.23 -5.18 5.45
CA ASP A 104 -4.12 -5.74 6.47
C ASP A 104 -4.54 -4.67 7.48
N SER A 105 -3.59 -3.85 7.94
CA SER A 105 -3.87 -2.74 8.86
C SER A 105 -4.80 -1.70 8.22
N GLN A 106 -4.55 -1.28 6.98
CA GLN A 106 -5.42 -0.32 6.29
C GLN A 106 -6.81 -0.90 5.99
N SER A 107 -6.89 -2.18 5.62
CA SER A 107 -8.16 -2.85 5.33
C SER A 107 -9.04 -2.93 6.58
N LYS A 108 -8.46 -3.35 7.72
CA LYS A 108 -9.15 -3.34 9.03
C LYS A 108 -9.58 -1.93 9.44
N ALA A 109 -8.68 -0.95 9.32
CA ALA A 109 -8.97 0.44 9.68
C ALA A 109 -10.14 1.04 8.88
N ARG A 110 -10.33 0.62 7.62
CA ARG A 110 -11.43 1.06 6.74
C ARG A 110 -12.69 0.20 6.82
N GLY A 111 -12.69 -0.87 7.62
CA GLY A 111 -13.83 -1.80 7.69
C GLY A 111 -14.02 -2.66 6.46
N ILE A 112 -12.99 -2.79 5.63
CA ILE A 112 -13.01 -3.61 4.42
C ILE A 112 -12.43 -4.97 4.79
N SER A 113 -13.29 -5.96 5.02
CA SER A 113 -12.86 -7.35 5.13
C SER A 113 -12.94 -8.01 3.75
N TYR A 114 -11.81 -8.51 3.24
CA TYR A 114 -11.75 -9.21 1.95
C TYR A 114 -12.52 -10.55 1.98
N GLU A 115 -12.83 -11.07 3.18
CA GLU A 115 -13.57 -12.33 3.39
C GLU A 115 -15.07 -12.26 3.03
N LYS A 116 -15.66 -11.07 2.80
CA LYS A 116 -17.12 -10.97 2.61
C LYS A 116 -17.58 -10.01 1.52
N LYS A 117 -16.98 -10.07 0.33
CA LYS A 117 -17.69 -9.66 -0.91
C LYS A 117 -18.69 -10.75 -1.38
N LYS A 118 -19.45 -11.34 -0.43
CA LYS A 118 -20.62 -12.21 -0.67
C LYS A 118 -21.94 -11.54 -0.22
N ARG A 119 -21.97 -10.28 0.22
CA ARG A 119 -23.25 -9.64 0.52
C ARG A 119 -23.30 -8.18 0.08
N LYS A 120 -24.31 -7.93 -0.76
CA LYS A 120 -24.77 -6.66 -1.34
C LYS A 120 -24.08 -6.26 -2.65
N ARG A 121 -24.46 -6.96 -3.73
CA ARG A 121 -24.80 -6.26 -4.98
C ARG A 121 -25.88 -5.22 -4.61
N PRO A 122 -25.77 -3.94 -5.00
CA PRO A 122 -26.96 -3.11 -5.07
C PRO A 122 -27.89 -3.78 -6.08
N SER A 123 -29.07 -4.16 -5.62
CA SER A 123 -30.19 -4.57 -6.46
C SER A 123 -30.36 -3.52 -7.56
N GLN A 124 -30.50 -4.02 -8.78
CA GLN A 124 -30.78 -3.23 -9.97
C GLN A 124 -31.96 -2.28 -9.68
N HIS A 125 -31.85 -1.06 -10.22
CA HIS A 125 -32.99 -0.18 -10.39
C HIS A 125 -34.15 -0.97 -11.02
N GLN A 126 -35.22 -1.16 -10.25
CA GLN A 126 -36.50 -1.59 -10.78
C GLN A 126 -37.21 -0.32 -11.28
N PRO A 127 -37.56 -0.19 -12.57
CA PRO A 127 -38.34 0.95 -13.02
C PRO A 127 -39.73 0.92 -12.36
N PRO A 128 -40.35 2.08 -12.12
CA PRO A 128 -41.63 2.16 -11.41
C PRO A 128 -42.72 1.40 -12.17
N GLN A 129 -43.38 0.47 -11.50
CA GLN A 129 -44.55 -0.22 -12.02
C GLN A 129 -45.78 0.71 -11.93
N PRO A 130 -46.61 0.81 -12.98
CA PRO A 130 -47.85 1.56 -12.92
C PRO A 130 -48.89 0.82 -12.06
N SER A 131 -49.57 1.54 -11.18
CA SER A 131 -50.67 1.03 -10.35
C SER A 131 -51.88 0.62 -11.19
N PRO A 132 -52.61 -0.46 -10.85
CA PRO A 132 -53.82 -0.85 -11.56
C PRO A 132 -54.99 0.09 -11.20
N PRO A 133 -55.98 0.25 -12.11
CA PRO A 133 -57.11 1.15 -11.89
C PRO A 133 -58.07 0.59 -10.84
N SER A 134 -58.55 1.49 -9.98
CA SER A 134 -59.66 1.27 -9.06
C SER A 134 -60.99 1.21 -9.83
N ASN A 135 -61.67 0.06 -9.77
CA ASN A 135 -63.05 -0.05 -10.27
C ASN A 135 -64.04 0.57 -9.26
N PRO A 136 -65.06 1.32 -9.73
CA PRO A 136 -66.17 1.73 -8.90
C PRO A 136 -67.23 0.60 -8.78
N ILE A 137 -68.05 0.75 -7.73
CA ILE A 137 -69.16 -0.11 -7.28
C ILE A 137 -70.20 -0.39 -8.38
#